data_AF-A0A9D5A861-F1
#
_entry.id   AF-A0A9D5A861-F1
#
_cell.length_a   1.000
_cell.length_b   1.000
_cell.length_c   1.000
_cell.angle_alpha   90.00
_cell.angle_beta   90.00
_cell.angle_gamma   90.00
#
_symmetry.space_group_name_H-M   'P 1'
#
loop_
_entity.id
_entity.type
_entity.pdbx_description
1 polymer ?
#
loop_
_entity_poly.entity_id
_entity_poly.type
_entity_poly.pdbx_seq_one_letter_code
_entity_poly.pdbx_strand_id
1 'polypeptide(L)'
;EAKDTSDRASINCQPKFPEGITPCQLYLSSPTYRIVGKGKVHNTSGELLHHNPLPVGYMKVSVDLVLDTDALLPLPDVVSETTLMRDAVGSFVGWPSDLIFPDAETPT
;
A
#
# COMPACT_ATOMS: atom_id res chain seq x y z
N GLU A 1 29.59 38.30 -16.14
CA GLU A 1 28.63 37.22 -16.47
C GLU A 1 29.26 35.88 -16.16
N ALA A 2 28.58 35.07 -15.36
CA ALA A 2 28.65 33.61 -15.34
C ALA A 2 27.50 33.20 -14.40
N LYS A 3 26.31 32.98 -14.97
CA LYS A 3 25.13 32.55 -14.21
C LYS A 3 25.21 31.04 -14.08
N ASP A 4 25.52 30.61 -12.86
CA ASP A 4 25.56 29.24 -12.39
C ASP A 4 24.29 28.49 -12.82
N THR A 5 24.44 27.56 -13.76
CA THR A 5 23.36 26.67 -14.23
C THR A 5 23.14 25.58 -13.19
N SER A 6 22.20 25.85 -12.30
CA SER A 6 21.62 24.86 -11.38
C SER A 6 20.70 23.92 -12.16
N ASP A 7 21.27 22.86 -12.73
CA ASP A 7 20.52 21.70 -13.23
C ASP A 7 20.08 20.83 -12.05
N ARG A 8 19.11 21.33 -11.27
CA ARG A 8 18.39 20.50 -10.30
C ARG A 8 17.35 19.71 -11.08
N ALA A 9 17.74 18.49 -11.46
CA ALA A 9 16.87 17.44 -11.97
C ALA A 9 15.50 17.54 -11.31
N SER A 10 14.48 17.83 -12.12
CA SER A 10 13.09 17.85 -11.68
C SER A 10 12.75 16.44 -11.21
N ILE A 11 12.84 16.22 -9.90
CA ILE A 11 12.29 15.04 -9.26
C ILE A 11 10.82 15.03 -9.65
N ASN A 12 10.44 14.06 -10.46
CA ASN A 12 9.06 13.85 -10.85
C ASN A 12 8.26 13.50 -9.58
N CYS A 13 7.77 14.50 -8.85
CA CYS A 13 7.00 14.38 -7.61
C CYS A 13 5.57 13.90 -7.89
N GLN A 14 5.40 12.94 -8.80
CA GLN A 14 4.10 12.32 -9.00
C GLN A 14 3.85 11.35 -7.84
N PRO A 15 2.73 11.49 -7.11
CA PRO A 15 2.40 10.57 -6.04
C PRO A 15 2.19 9.17 -6.63
N LYS A 16 2.71 8.14 -5.95
CA LYS A 16 2.60 6.73 -6.37
C LYS A 16 1.17 6.27 -6.58
N PHE A 17 0.23 6.86 -5.83
CA PHE A 17 -1.20 6.63 -5.96
C PHE A 17 -1.91 8.00 -6.06
N PRO A 18 -2.81 8.20 -7.04
CA PRO A 18 -3.66 9.38 -7.08
C PRO A 18 -4.62 9.41 -5.88
N GLU A 19 -5.25 10.54 -5.61
CA GLU A 19 -6.34 10.62 -4.63
C GLU A 19 -7.51 9.72 -5.06
N GLY A 20 -8.12 9.02 -4.10
CA GLY A 20 -9.24 8.11 -4.35
C GLY A 20 -8.88 6.64 -4.12
N ILE A 21 -9.50 5.75 -4.90
CA ILE A 21 -9.36 4.30 -4.74
C ILE A 21 -8.63 3.74 -5.96
N THR A 22 -7.48 3.09 -5.74
CA THR A 22 -6.64 2.52 -6.81
C THR A 22 -6.45 1.02 -6.62
N PRO A 23 -6.82 0.16 -7.60
CA PRO A 23 -6.49 -1.27 -7.57
C PRO A 23 -4.99 -1.51 -7.43
N CYS A 24 -4.61 -2.49 -6.62
CA CYS A 24 -3.21 -2.75 -6.29
C CYS A 24 -2.87 -4.21 -6.01
N GLN A 25 -1.58 -4.50 -6.12
CA GLN A 25 -0.92 -5.71 -5.67
C GLN A 25 -0.19 -5.46 -4.37
N LEU A 26 -0.23 -6.45 -3.47
CA LEU A 26 0.40 -6.40 -2.16
C LEU A 26 1.58 -7.35 -2.11
N TYR A 27 2.74 -6.83 -1.69
CA TYR A 27 3.98 -7.57 -1.58
C TYR A 27 4.46 -7.65 -0.13
N LEU A 28 5.22 -8.69 0.17
CA LEU A 28 6.09 -8.78 1.34
C LEU A 28 7.54 -8.90 0.87
N SER A 29 8.48 -8.34 1.63
CA SER A 29 9.92 -8.42 1.35
C SER A 29 10.62 -9.59 2.06
N SER A 30 9.97 -10.22 3.05
CA SER A 30 10.53 -11.29 3.89
C SER A 30 9.63 -12.54 3.90
N PRO A 31 10.19 -13.76 3.95
CA PRO A 31 11.60 -14.12 3.74
C PRO A 31 12.14 -13.82 2.33
N THR A 32 11.25 -13.62 1.36
CA THR A 32 11.58 -13.23 -0.02
C THR A 32 10.57 -12.22 -0.53
N TYR A 33 10.99 -11.42 -1.51
CA TYR A 33 10.10 -10.49 -2.21
C TYR A 33 9.05 -11.26 -3.03
N ARG A 34 7.79 -11.22 -2.61
CA ARG A 34 6.70 -11.95 -3.27
C ARG A 34 5.36 -11.24 -3.15
N ILE A 35 4.51 -11.46 -4.14
CA ILE A 35 3.11 -11.05 -4.09
C ILE A 35 2.37 -11.96 -3.11
N VAL A 36 1.55 -11.38 -2.24
CA VAL A 36 0.75 -12.10 -1.24
C VAL A 36 -0.74 -11.89 -1.40
N GLY A 37 -1.15 -10.88 -2.16
CA GLY A 37 -2.56 -10.60 -2.40
C GLY A 37 -2.79 -9.46 -3.38
N LYS A 38 -4.07 -9.20 -3.63
CA LYS A 38 -4.57 -8.04 -4.37
C LYS A 38 -5.58 -7.30 -3.52
N GLY A 39 -5.75 -6.03 -3.84
CA GLY A 39 -6.60 -5.15 -3.07
C GLY A 39 -6.78 -3.79 -3.74
N LYS A 40 -7.16 -2.81 -2.94
CA LYS A 40 -7.25 -1.42 -3.36
C LYS A 40 -6.64 -0.51 -2.31
N VAL A 41 -5.79 0.41 -2.74
CA VAL A 41 -5.32 1.53 -1.91
C VAL A 41 -6.44 2.53 -1.80
N HIS A 42 -6.72 2.97 -0.58
CA HIS A 42 -7.59 4.09 -0.28
C HIS A 42 -6.69 5.27 0.08
N ASN A 43 -6.50 6.17 -0.88
CA ASN A 43 -5.69 7.37 -0.71
C ASN A 43 -6.64 8.56 -0.58
N THR A 44 -7.36 8.61 0.53
CA THR A 44 -8.24 9.74 0.86
C THR A 44 -7.78 10.40 2.15
N SER A 45 -7.94 11.72 2.23
CA SER A 45 -7.43 12.50 3.37
C SER A 45 -8.14 12.12 4.67
N GLY A 46 -7.38 11.93 5.74
CA GLY A 46 -7.92 11.72 7.10
C GLY A 46 -8.38 10.28 7.40
N GLU A 47 -7.97 9.29 6.61
CA GLU A 47 -8.34 7.91 6.88
C GLU A 47 -7.69 7.35 8.15
N LEU A 48 -8.55 6.87 9.03
CA LEU A 48 -8.20 6.04 10.16
C LEU A 48 -8.36 4.59 9.77
N LEU A 49 -7.42 3.75 10.19
CA LEU A 49 -7.59 2.32 10.19
C LEU A 49 -8.13 1.93 11.57
N HIS A 50 -9.38 1.49 11.64
CA HIS A 50 -10.04 1.10 12.90
C HIS A 50 -9.93 2.16 13.99
N HIS A 51 -10.22 3.42 13.63
CA HIS A 51 -10.13 4.61 14.48
C HIS A 51 -8.71 5.01 14.92
N ASN A 52 -7.68 4.29 14.47
CA ASN A 52 -6.28 4.62 14.74
C ASN A 52 -5.62 5.25 13.50
N PRO A 53 -4.74 6.24 13.70
CA PRO A 53 -3.93 6.77 12.61
C PRO A 53 -2.94 5.69 12.13
N LEU A 54 -2.72 5.62 10.82
CA LEU A 54 -1.69 4.76 10.26
C LEU A 54 -0.29 5.30 10.58
N PRO A 55 0.71 4.41 10.80
CA PRO A 55 2.10 4.82 10.88
C PRO A 55 2.56 5.52 9.60
N VAL A 56 3.57 6.39 9.73
CA VAL A 56 4.21 7.04 8.56
C VAL A 56 4.76 5.97 7.60
N GLY A 57 4.49 6.12 6.31
CA GLY A 57 4.90 5.17 5.28
C GLY A 57 3.97 3.96 5.12
N TYR A 58 2.81 3.97 5.79
CA TYR A 58 1.75 2.98 5.59
C TYR A 58 0.55 3.62 4.88
N MET A 59 -0.16 2.80 4.10
CA MET A 59 -1.40 3.18 3.45
C MET A 59 -2.51 2.23 3.86
N LYS A 60 -3.76 2.72 3.84
CA LYS A 60 -4.94 1.91 4.06
C LYS A 60 -5.25 1.13 2.78
N VAL A 61 -5.41 -0.17 2.93
CA VAL A 61 -5.68 -1.07 1.82
C VAL A 61 -6.86 -1.97 2.17
N SER A 62 -7.79 -2.17 1.24
CA SER A 62 -8.75 -3.28 1.33
C SER A 62 -8.17 -4.52 0.67
N VAL A 63 -8.30 -5.69 1.31
CA VAL A 63 -7.83 -6.96 0.74
C VAL A 63 -8.97 -7.63 -0.01
N ASP A 64 -8.83 -7.75 -1.33
CA ASP A 64 -9.85 -8.34 -2.20
C ASP A 64 -9.56 -9.82 -2.47
N LEU A 65 -8.28 -10.19 -2.59
CA LEU A 65 -7.83 -11.55 -2.90
C LEU A 65 -6.52 -11.86 -2.14
N VAL A 66 -6.45 -13.06 -1.57
CA VAL A 66 -5.24 -13.59 -0.92
C VAL A 66 -4.61 -14.66 -1.80
N LEU A 67 -3.31 -14.54 -2.03
CA LEU A 67 -2.50 -15.49 -2.78
C LEU A 67 -1.60 -16.32 -1.87
N ASP A 68 -1.19 -15.76 -0.73
CA ASP A 68 -0.42 -16.43 0.32
C ASP A 68 -1.22 -16.36 1.63
N THR A 69 -1.91 -17.45 1.98
CA THR A 69 -2.84 -17.50 3.12
C THR A 69 -2.17 -17.51 4.49
N ASP A 70 -0.89 -17.90 4.55
CA ASP A 70 -0.11 -18.01 5.77
C ASP A 70 0.85 -16.82 5.96
N ALA A 71 0.86 -15.88 5.01
CA ALA A 71 1.57 -14.62 5.15
C ALA A 71 1.02 -13.79 6.31
N LEU A 72 1.93 -13.28 7.15
CA LEU A 72 1.61 -12.33 8.20
C LEU A 72 1.33 -10.95 7.63
N LEU A 73 0.38 -10.24 8.23
CA LEU A 73 0.14 -8.83 7.96
C LEU A 73 1.35 -7.99 8.42
N PRO A 74 1.83 -7.03 7.61
CA PRO A 74 2.90 -6.12 8.02
C PRO A 74 2.54 -5.30 9.26
N LEU A 75 1.27 -4.89 9.33
CA LEU A 75 0.69 -4.20 10.47
C LEU A 75 -0.45 -5.08 11.03
N PRO A 76 -0.20 -5.86 12.09
CA PRO A 76 -1.24 -6.66 12.71
C PRO A 76 -2.30 -5.76 13.36
N ASP A 77 -3.56 -6.14 13.24
CA ASP A 77 -4.65 -5.45 13.92
C ASP A 77 -4.85 -6.06 15.31
N VAL A 78 -4.55 -5.26 16.34
CA VAL A 78 -4.66 -5.66 17.74
C VAL A 78 -6.13 -5.71 18.18
N VAL A 79 -7.03 -4.96 17.54
CA VAL A 79 -8.45 -4.88 17.91
C VAL A 79 -9.23 -6.07 17.34
N SER A 80 -8.98 -6.40 16.07
CA SER A 80 -9.62 -7.54 15.41
C SER A 80 -8.82 -8.85 15.53
N GLU A 81 -7.72 -8.85 16.29
CA GLU A 81 -6.77 -9.96 16.44
C GLU A 81 -6.32 -10.56 15.08
N THR A 82 -6.37 -9.76 14.02
CA THR A 82 -6.11 -10.20 12.66
C THR A 82 -4.62 -10.07 12.38
N THR A 83 -3.97 -11.21 12.16
CA THR A 83 -2.51 -11.30 11.96
C THR A 83 -2.12 -11.92 10.63
N LEU A 84 -3.03 -12.64 9.96
CA LEU A 84 -2.76 -13.40 8.74
C LEU A 84 -3.57 -12.85 7.56
N MET A 85 -3.00 -13.00 6.37
CA MET A 85 -3.62 -12.55 5.12
C MET A 85 -5.00 -13.17 4.89
N ARG A 86 -5.17 -14.47 5.17
CA ARG A 86 -6.47 -15.15 5.01
C ARG A 86 -7.61 -14.53 5.82
N ASP A 87 -7.29 -13.94 6.97
CA ASP A 87 -8.28 -13.36 7.88
C ASP A 87 -8.59 -11.90 7.52
N ALA A 88 -7.78 -11.30 6.63
CA ALA A 88 -7.92 -9.91 6.20
C ALA A 88 -8.85 -9.71 4.98
N VAL A 89 -9.30 -10.79 4.32
CA VAL A 89 -10.16 -10.71 3.12
C VAL A 89 -11.45 -9.96 3.44
N GLY A 90 -11.75 -8.93 2.64
CA GLY A 90 -12.92 -8.08 2.82
C GLY A 90 -12.80 -7.06 3.97
N SER A 91 -11.64 -6.99 4.62
CA SER A 91 -11.32 -5.99 5.65
C SER A 91 -10.33 -4.94 5.14
N PHE A 92 -10.07 -3.94 5.98
CA PHE A 92 -9.03 -2.95 5.78
C PHE A 92 -7.82 -3.28 6.65
N VAL A 93 -6.63 -3.08 6.08
CA VAL A 93 -5.34 -3.27 6.75
C VAL A 93 -4.39 -2.13 6.41
N GLY A 94 -3.34 -1.98 7.23
CA GLY A 94 -2.23 -1.09 6.94
C GLY A 94 -1.15 -1.82 6.16
N TRP A 95 -0.70 -1.24 5.05
CA TRP A 95 0.37 -1.82 4.24
C TRP A 95 1.51 -0.83 3.99
N PRO A 96 2.79 -1.25 4.03
CA PRO A 96 3.91 -0.37 3.71
C PRO A 96 3.80 0.15 2.28
N SER A 97 3.82 1.47 2.09
CA SER A 97 3.61 2.13 0.79
C SER A 97 4.56 1.64 -0.30
N ASP A 98 5.78 1.27 0.09
CA ASP A 98 6.82 0.79 -0.82
C ASP A 98 6.55 -0.65 -1.32
N LEU A 99 5.70 -1.40 -0.63
CA LEU A 99 5.32 -2.78 -0.95
C LEU A 99 3.91 -2.89 -1.57
N ILE A 100 3.34 -1.78 -1.99
CA ILE A 100 2.09 -1.74 -2.75
C ILE A 100 2.41 -1.32 -4.18
N PHE A 101 1.82 -1.95 -5.18
CA PHE A 101 2.01 -1.57 -6.58
C PHE A 101 0.64 -1.41 -7.24
N PRO A 102 0.37 -0.32 -7.97
CA PRO A 102 -0.85 -0.23 -8.77
C PRO A 102 -0.96 -1.46 -9.67
N ASP A 103 -2.14 -2.08 -9.71
CA ASP A 103 -2.41 -3.06 -10.76
C ASP A 103 -2.34 -2.26 -12.07
N ALA A 104 -1.42 -2.61 -12.97
CA ALA A 104 -1.35 -1.96 -14.26
C ALA A 104 -2.74 -2.09 -14.90
N GLU A 105 -3.40 -0.98 -15.22
CA GLU A 105 -4.61 -1.01 -16.02
C GLU A 105 -4.26 -1.79 -17.29
N THR A 106 -4.79 -3.01 -17.43
CA THR A 106 -4.90 -3.61 -18.75
C THR A 106 -5.84 -2.70 -19.52
N PRO A 107 -5.40 -2.01 -20.58
CA PRO A 107 -6.32 -1.26 -21.42
C PRO A 107 -7.30 -2.28 -21.99
N THR A 108 -8.56 -2.19 -21.55
CA THR A 108 -9.66 -3.00 -22.10
C THR A 108 -10.03 -2.53 -23.49
#